data_AF-A0A399IIX5-F1
#
_entry.id   AF-A0A399IIX5-F1
#
_cell.length_a   1.000
_cell.length_b   1.000
_cell.length_c   1.000
_cell.angle_alpha   90.00
_cell.angle_beta   90.00
_cell.angle_gamma   90.00
#
_symmetry.space_group_name_H-M   'P 1'
#
loop_
_entity.id
_entity.type
_entity.pdbx_description
1 polymer ?
#
loop_
_entity_poly.entity_id
_entity_poly.type
_entity_poly.pdbx_seq_one_letter_code
_entity_poly.pdbx_strand_id
1 'polypeptide(L)'
;MNNVESFKKWMRENNYKAKTIGNYKTAIDKIDEIFKKELGLQMNIFEMKHTEDVEKVINNFSKSKILVEKNEKEHSRYSCALKLYKIFIEKSEFDESNEEKDEIEIVRNFNMDQVIDYIFLHITNQGYTYEKSLIINLYISLKTKPFVILTGISGTGKSKIVELFAKALGATAENKRFNLVPVKPDWSDSTDLLGFRNIEGKFTPGIITKVCYEAMMNPELPYFICLDEMNLARVEYYFSDILSLMETRIVNEDNEMITNTLLSEEQIGRDSVSISTYGDVYIPENLYIIGTVNMDETTFPFSKKVLDRANTIEFNKVDLSYSFEDDDSSIDNSDINYEIKIYHNDFLKSEFLKVRDCKEYKDTAQKAISKLIKINNILEKFNYHFGYRVRDEITFYMIYALKDNLMSFDEAFDLCVVQKILPKISGSSSEVLDMLFDIFELFNAYRFSNREYLEEKELKDLNEKVTDLNEGSDKINYKFKLTNEKLIYMIRRFIRDGFTTFWR
;
A
#
# COMPACT_ATOMS: atom_id res chain seq x y z
N MET A 1 -40.92 -7.49 13.10
CA MET A 1 -39.74 -7.70 13.97
C MET A 1 -39.26 -6.32 14.40
N ASN A 2 -38.96 -6.14 15.69
CA ASN A 2 -38.57 -4.85 16.24
C ASN A 2 -37.04 -4.69 16.11
N ASN A 3 -36.58 -3.67 15.39
CA ASN A 3 -35.15 -3.48 15.07
C ASN A 3 -34.30 -3.04 16.27
N VAL A 4 -34.86 -2.91 17.47
CA VAL A 4 -34.14 -2.47 18.68
C VAL A 4 -32.88 -3.28 18.95
N GLU A 5 -32.95 -4.62 18.94
CA GLU A 5 -31.77 -5.44 19.27
C GLU A 5 -30.76 -5.48 18.12
N SER A 6 -31.23 -5.49 16.87
CA SER A 6 -30.36 -5.38 15.68
C SER A 6 -29.62 -4.04 15.65
N PHE A 7 -30.32 -2.93 15.95
CA PHE A 7 -29.72 -1.60 16.03
C PHE A 7 -28.70 -1.49 17.16
N LYS A 8 -29.01 -2.05 18.35
CA LYS A 8 -28.04 -2.09 19.45
C LYS A 8 -26.81 -2.93 19.10
N LYS A 9 -27.00 -4.09 18.45
CA LYS A 9 -25.92 -4.97 18.01
C LYS A 9 -25.03 -4.26 16.99
N TRP A 10 -25.65 -3.67 15.97
CA TRP A 10 -24.96 -2.85 14.96
C TRP A 10 -24.17 -1.70 15.61
N MET A 11 -24.74 -1.00 16.58
CA MET A 11 -24.02 0.04 17.30
C MET A 11 -22.83 -0.51 18.13
N ARG A 12 -22.92 -1.72 18.70
CA ARG A 12 -21.78 -2.34 19.38
C ARG A 12 -20.67 -2.70 18.39
N GLU A 13 -21.04 -3.25 17.23
CA GLU A 13 -20.12 -3.61 16.14
C GLU A 13 -19.43 -2.37 15.56
N ASN A 14 -20.09 -1.21 15.59
CA ASN A 14 -19.51 0.08 15.19
C ASN A 14 -18.90 0.86 16.38
N ASN A 15 -18.42 0.16 17.42
CA ASN A 15 -17.65 0.69 18.55
C ASN A 15 -18.34 1.78 19.43
N TYR A 16 -19.67 1.87 19.42
CA TYR A 16 -20.37 2.78 20.33
C TYR A 16 -20.37 2.25 21.77
N LYS A 17 -19.97 3.09 22.74
CA LYS A 17 -20.00 2.78 24.17
C LYS A 17 -21.43 2.41 24.62
N ALA A 18 -21.57 1.45 25.53
CA ALA A 18 -22.88 0.98 26.03
C ALA A 18 -23.79 2.11 26.56
N LYS A 19 -23.19 3.13 27.20
CA LYS A 19 -23.90 4.34 27.65
C LYS A 19 -24.50 5.14 26.48
N THR A 20 -23.79 5.26 25.37
CA THR A 20 -24.24 5.94 24.15
C THR A 20 -25.39 5.19 23.48
N ILE A 21 -25.27 3.86 23.39
CA ILE A 21 -26.33 2.98 22.86
C ILE A 21 -27.63 3.14 23.65
N GLY A 22 -27.54 3.10 24.99
CA GLY A 22 -28.69 3.32 25.87
C GLY A 22 -29.31 4.70 25.70
N ASN A 23 -28.47 5.75 25.57
CA ASN A 23 -28.93 7.12 25.37
C ASN A 23 -29.65 7.32 24.04
N TYR A 24 -29.18 6.74 22.95
CA TYR A 24 -29.81 6.88 21.62
C TYR A 24 -31.08 6.04 21.49
N LYS A 25 -31.11 4.84 22.08
CA LYS A 25 -32.37 4.07 22.20
C LYS A 25 -33.43 4.88 22.95
N THR A 26 -33.07 5.44 24.10
CA THR A 26 -33.99 6.26 24.91
C THR A 26 -34.41 7.54 24.18
N ALA A 27 -33.53 8.12 23.36
CA ALA A 27 -33.87 9.29 22.56
C ALA A 27 -34.92 8.95 21.51
N ILE A 28 -34.80 7.82 20.80
CA ILE A 28 -35.77 7.37 19.81
C ILE A 28 -37.13 7.06 20.45
N ASP A 29 -37.17 6.35 21.58
CA ASP A 29 -38.43 6.09 22.31
C ASP A 29 -39.16 7.39 22.71
N LYS A 30 -38.38 8.40 23.17
CA LYS A 30 -38.94 9.70 23.56
C LYS A 30 -39.48 10.48 22.35
N ILE A 31 -38.91 10.30 21.16
CA ILE A 31 -39.43 10.90 19.93
C ILE A 31 -40.78 10.28 19.59
N ASP A 32 -40.91 8.95 19.68
CA ASP A 32 -42.18 8.24 19.49
C ASP A 32 -43.25 8.72 20.48
N GLU A 33 -42.90 8.89 21.76
CA GLU A 33 -43.84 9.41 22.76
C GLU A 33 -44.31 10.84 22.48
N ILE A 34 -43.41 11.71 22.00
CA ILE A 34 -43.74 13.11 21.72
C ILE A 34 -44.60 13.21 20.47
N PHE A 35 -44.28 12.48 19.40
CA PHE A 35 -45.10 12.44 18.20
C PHE A 35 -46.49 11.84 18.47
N LYS A 36 -46.59 10.81 19.32
CA LYS A 36 -47.88 10.26 19.75
C LYS A 36 -48.75 11.30 20.45
N LYS A 37 -48.15 12.20 21.24
CA LYS A 37 -48.86 13.28 21.95
C LYS A 37 -49.22 14.47 21.04
N GLU A 38 -48.37 14.85 20.08
CA GLU A 38 -48.60 16.00 19.20
C GLU A 38 -49.52 15.68 18.02
N LEU A 39 -49.37 14.50 17.41
CA LEU A 39 -50.00 14.18 16.12
C LEU A 39 -51.07 13.08 16.22
N GLY A 40 -51.26 12.47 17.39
CA GLY A 40 -52.17 11.33 17.57
C GLY A 40 -51.75 10.08 16.80
N LEU A 41 -50.55 10.07 16.23
CA LEU A 41 -49.99 8.97 15.44
C LEU A 41 -49.30 7.98 16.37
N GLN A 42 -49.76 6.74 16.39
CA GLN A 42 -49.03 5.66 17.03
C GLN A 42 -47.94 5.19 16.06
N MET A 43 -46.72 5.68 16.29
CA MET A 43 -45.54 5.35 15.48
C MET A 43 -44.54 4.60 16.33
N ASN A 44 -43.84 3.66 15.71
CA ASN A 44 -42.69 2.97 16.29
C ASN A 44 -41.54 3.09 15.29
N ILE A 45 -40.58 3.98 15.57
CA ILE A 45 -39.44 4.19 14.67
C ILE A 45 -38.66 2.89 14.48
N PHE A 46 -38.60 2.03 15.49
CA PHE A 46 -37.89 0.74 15.40
C PHE A 46 -38.61 -0.33 14.56
N GLU A 47 -39.83 -0.08 14.09
CA GLU A 47 -40.52 -0.96 13.14
C GLU A 47 -40.34 -0.52 11.68
N MET A 48 -39.74 0.65 11.45
CA MET A 48 -39.46 1.14 10.10
C MET A 48 -38.36 0.31 9.44
N LYS A 49 -38.64 -0.14 8.21
CA LYS A 49 -37.71 -0.91 7.38
C LYS A 49 -37.10 -0.11 6.24
N HIS A 50 -37.72 1.01 5.87
CA HIS A 50 -37.30 1.77 4.71
C HIS A 50 -36.69 3.12 5.07
N THR A 51 -35.61 3.49 4.37
CA THR A 51 -34.90 4.75 4.61
C THR A 51 -35.82 5.95 4.39
N GLU A 52 -36.72 5.88 3.40
CA GLU A 52 -37.71 6.92 3.11
C GLU A 52 -38.64 7.20 4.29
N ASP A 53 -39.00 6.18 5.07
CA ASP A 53 -39.90 6.34 6.22
C ASP A 53 -39.19 7.04 7.38
N VAL A 54 -37.93 6.70 7.62
CA VAL A 54 -37.09 7.40 8.61
C VAL A 54 -36.85 8.85 8.18
N GLU A 55 -36.73 9.12 6.89
CA GLU A 55 -36.56 10.48 6.36
C GLU A 55 -37.81 11.35 6.51
N LYS A 56 -39.01 10.76 6.36
CA LYS A 56 -40.27 11.42 6.72
C LYS A 56 -40.30 11.79 8.20
N VAL A 57 -39.80 10.93 9.08
CA VAL A 57 -39.70 11.23 10.52
C VAL A 57 -38.73 12.38 10.79
N ILE A 58 -37.57 12.38 10.14
CA ILE A 58 -36.58 13.48 10.26
C ILE A 58 -37.18 14.81 9.77
N ASN A 59 -37.94 14.78 8.67
CA ASN A 59 -38.64 15.95 8.14
C ASN A 59 -39.79 16.44 9.04
N ASN A 60 -40.47 15.53 9.75
CA ASN A 60 -41.49 15.90 10.73
C ASN A 60 -40.84 16.43 12.03
N PHE A 61 -39.68 15.88 12.39
CA PHE A 61 -38.91 16.32 13.55
C PHE A 61 -38.46 17.77 13.40
N SER A 62 -37.99 18.16 12.22
CA SER A 62 -37.57 19.56 11.95
C SER A 62 -38.73 20.56 11.97
N LYS A 63 -39.98 20.09 11.82
CA LYS A 63 -41.19 20.93 11.87
C LYS A 63 -41.80 21.02 13.27
N SER A 64 -41.47 20.12 14.19
CA SER A 64 -41.98 20.13 15.57
C SER A 64 -41.16 21.07 16.46
N LYS A 65 -41.78 22.16 16.94
CA LYS A 65 -41.14 23.12 17.84
C LYS A 65 -40.68 22.46 19.16
N ILE A 66 -41.47 21.54 19.71
CA ILE A 66 -41.16 20.87 20.98
C ILE A 66 -39.93 19.96 20.84
N LEU A 67 -39.83 19.22 19.73
CA LEU A 67 -38.69 18.35 19.47
C LEU A 67 -37.42 19.14 19.19
N VAL A 68 -37.50 20.23 18.42
CA VAL A 68 -36.36 21.11 18.14
C VAL A 68 -35.83 21.74 19.44
N GLU A 69 -36.68 22.30 20.30
CA GLU A 69 -36.27 22.89 21.58
C GLU A 69 -35.65 21.85 22.53
N LYS A 70 -36.20 20.62 22.58
CA LYS A 70 -35.62 19.53 23.38
C LYS A 70 -34.29 19.05 22.80
N ASN A 71 -34.14 19.08 21.48
CA ASN A 71 -32.91 18.72 20.80
C ASN A 71 -31.78 19.68 21.11
N GLU A 72 -32.05 20.98 21.15
CA GLU A 72 -31.07 21.98 21.56
C GLU A 72 -30.64 21.79 23.03
N LYS A 73 -31.61 21.54 23.93
CA LYS A 73 -31.32 21.29 25.36
C LYS A 73 -30.52 20.02 25.63
N GLU A 74 -30.63 19.02 24.76
CA GLU A 74 -29.95 17.72 24.91
C GLU A 74 -28.77 17.57 23.93
N HIS A 75 -28.15 18.68 23.53
CA HIS A 75 -26.95 18.71 22.66
C HIS A 75 -27.11 17.89 21.37
N SER A 76 -28.22 18.11 20.66
CA SER A 76 -28.54 17.49 19.38
C SER A 76 -28.74 15.96 19.41
N ARG A 77 -28.85 15.36 20.62
CA ARG A 77 -28.95 13.91 20.82
C ARG A 77 -30.07 13.25 20.03
N TYR A 78 -31.25 13.88 19.92
CA TYR A 78 -32.40 13.29 19.22
C TYR A 78 -32.17 13.26 17.70
N SER A 79 -31.67 14.35 17.14
CA SER A 79 -31.34 14.41 15.71
C SER A 79 -30.18 13.48 15.34
N CYS A 80 -29.19 13.30 16.22
CA CYS A 80 -28.10 12.34 16.01
C CYS A 80 -28.62 10.89 16.08
N ALA A 81 -29.51 10.58 17.03
CA ALA A 81 -30.09 9.25 17.13
C ALA A 81 -30.92 8.87 15.89
N LEU A 82 -31.71 9.81 15.35
CA LEU A 82 -32.47 9.59 14.10
C LEU A 82 -31.54 9.40 12.88
N LYS A 83 -30.48 10.20 12.76
CA LYS A 83 -29.49 10.06 11.68
C LYS A 83 -28.76 8.73 11.75
N LEU A 84 -28.38 8.29 12.95
CA LEU A 84 -27.73 7.00 13.16
C LEU A 84 -28.67 5.83 12.86
N TYR A 85 -29.94 5.95 13.24
CA TYR A 85 -30.94 4.95 12.89
C TYR A 85 -31.20 4.92 11.38
N LYS A 86 -31.18 6.07 10.70
CA LYS A 86 -31.24 6.15 9.23
C LYS A 86 -30.08 5.39 8.58
N ILE A 87 -28.84 5.61 9.04
CA ILE A 87 -27.65 4.91 8.52
C ILE A 87 -27.76 3.39 8.74
N PHE A 88 -28.30 2.96 9.88
CA PHE A 88 -28.56 1.54 10.16
C PHE A 88 -29.57 0.94 9.17
N ILE A 89 -30.66 1.64 8.88
CA ILE A 89 -31.66 1.20 7.88
C ILE A 89 -31.10 1.24 6.47
N GLU A 90 -30.35 2.28 6.09
CA GLU A 90 -29.69 2.37 4.77
C GLU A 90 -28.76 1.17 4.54
N LYS A 91 -28.00 0.77 5.56
CA LYS A 91 -27.15 -0.44 5.50
C LYS A 91 -28.00 -1.72 5.44
N SER A 92 -29.07 -1.80 6.24
CA SER A 92 -29.95 -2.97 6.25
C SER A 92 -30.70 -3.15 4.92
N GLU A 93 -31.13 -2.07 4.27
CA GLU A 93 -31.73 -2.09 2.93
C GLU A 93 -30.70 -2.41 1.85
N PHE A 94 -29.46 -1.91 2.00
CA PHE A 94 -28.35 -2.30 1.13
C PHE A 94 -28.02 -3.79 1.27
N ASP A 95 -28.11 -4.35 2.47
CA ASP A 95 -27.90 -5.77 2.73
C ASP A 95 -29.07 -6.62 2.19
N GLU A 96 -30.35 -6.22 2.42
CA GLU A 96 -31.54 -6.90 1.89
C GLU A 96 -31.64 -6.85 0.34
N SER A 97 -31.22 -5.75 -0.29
CA SER A 97 -31.16 -5.64 -1.76
C SER A 97 -29.97 -6.37 -2.40
N ASN A 98 -29.01 -6.84 -1.60
CA ASN A 98 -27.91 -7.69 -2.04
C ASN A 98 -28.14 -9.19 -1.70
N GLU A 99 -29.30 -9.60 -1.16
CA GLU A 99 -29.61 -11.03 -0.92
C GLU A 99 -29.78 -11.87 -2.21
N GLU A 100 -29.74 -11.26 -3.40
CA GLU A 100 -29.59 -11.96 -4.71
C GLU A 100 -28.16 -11.96 -5.27
N LYS A 101 -27.14 -11.57 -4.50
CA LYS A 101 -25.75 -11.81 -4.88
C LYS A 101 -25.23 -13.03 -4.14
N ASP A 102 -24.73 -13.99 -4.91
CA ASP A 102 -23.91 -15.11 -4.43
C ASP A 102 -23.03 -14.65 -3.27
N GLU A 103 -23.01 -15.39 -2.15
CA GLU A 103 -22.09 -15.14 -1.05
C GLU A 103 -20.69 -14.92 -1.66
N ILE A 104 -20.15 -13.72 -1.51
CA ILE A 104 -18.84 -13.38 -2.07
C ILE A 104 -17.82 -14.26 -1.34
N GLU A 105 -17.42 -15.36 -1.98
CA GLU A 105 -16.52 -16.33 -1.38
C GLU A 105 -15.11 -15.73 -1.30
N ILE A 106 -14.68 -15.42 -0.08
CA ILE A 106 -13.32 -14.95 0.18
C ILE A 106 -12.38 -16.16 0.20
N VAL A 107 -11.44 -16.19 -0.73
CA VAL A 107 -10.41 -17.23 -0.84
C VAL A 107 -9.40 -17.06 0.29
N ARG A 108 -9.47 -17.96 1.29
CA ARG A 108 -8.57 -17.99 2.46
C ARG A 108 -7.47 -19.05 2.36
N ASN A 109 -7.74 -20.15 1.65
CA ASN A 109 -6.78 -21.22 1.42
C ASN A 109 -6.16 -21.04 0.04
N PHE A 110 -4.91 -20.59 0.01
CA PHE A 110 -4.17 -20.40 -1.22
C PHE A 110 -2.79 -21.04 -1.15
N ASN A 111 -2.36 -21.59 -2.27
CA ASN A 111 -0.96 -21.92 -2.55
C ASN A 111 -0.33 -20.71 -3.26
N MET A 112 0.80 -20.21 -2.76
CA MET A 112 1.38 -18.95 -3.24
C MET A 112 1.71 -18.98 -4.73
N ASP A 113 2.33 -20.06 -5.21
CA ASP A 113 2.68 -20.22 -6.63
C ASP A 113 1.44 -20.17 -7.51
N GLN A 114 0.36 -20.84 -7.11
CA GLN A 114 -0.91 -20.86 -7.86
C GLN A 114 -1.57 -19.49 -7.91
N VAL A 115 -1.50 -18.70 -6.83
CA VAL A 115 -2.06 -17.35 -6.83
C VAL A 115 -1.24 -16.42 -7.71
N ILE A 116 0.09 -16.52 -7.66
CA ILE A 116 0.97 -15.75 -8.55
C ILE A 116 0.73 -16.13 -10.02
N ASP A 117 0.57 -17.41 -10.34
CA ASP A 117 0.23 -17.88 -11.68
C ASP A 117 -1.11 -17.33 -12.14
N TYR A 118 -2.11 -17.34 -11.26
CA TYR A 118 -3.41 -16.73 -11.52
C TYR A 118 -3.30 -15.23 -11.77
N ILE A 119 -2.54 -14.48 -10.98
CA ILE A 119 -2.32 -13.04 -11.18
C ILE A 119 -1.63 -12.79 -12.52
N PHE A 120 -0.60 -13.57 -12.85
CA PHE A 120 0.11 -13.49 -14.12
C PHE A 120 -0.83 -13.74 -15.31
N LEU A 121 -1.58 -14.85 -15.31
CA LEU A 121 -2.57 -15.15 -16.35
C LEU A 121 -3.68 -14.08 -16.42
N HIS A 122 -4.16 -13.59 -15.28
CA HIS A 122 -5.18 -12.53 -15.25
C HIS A 122 -4.68 -11.27 -15.96
N ILE A 123 -3.43 -10.87 -15.72
CA ILE A 123 -2.80 -9.70 -16.34
C ILE A 123 -2.61 -9.94 -17.85
N THR A 124 -2.09 -11.10 -18.24
CA THR A 124 -1.90 -11.47 -19.66
C THR A 124 -3.22 -11.51 -20.43
N ASN A 125 -4.27 -12.08 -19.85
CA ASN A 125 -5.60 -12.14 -20.47
C ASN A 125 -6.27 -10.76 -20.62
N GLN A 126 -5.82 -9.76 -19.87
CA GLN A 126 -6.26 -8.36 -20.05
C GLN A 126 -5.47 -7.64 -21.16
N GLY A 127 -4.59 -8.35 -21.89
CA GLY A 127 -3.79 -7.82 -22.98
C GLY A 127 -2.49 -7.13 -22.55
N TYR A 128 -2.00 -7.43 -21.34
CA TYR A 128 -0.77 -6.82 -20.82
C TYR A 128 0.33 -7.85 -20.59
N THR A 129 1.53 -7.55 -21.12
CA THR A 129 2.70 -8.43 -20.99
C THR A 129 3.67 -7.85 -19.97
N TYR A 130 3.92 -8.60 -18.89
CA TYR A 130 4.96 -8.30 -17.90
C TYR A 130 5.76 -9.57 -17.61
N GLU A 131 7.04 -9.44 -17.26
CA GLU A 131 7.82 -10.60 -16.80
C GLU A 131 7.21 -11.15 -15.48
N LYS A 132 7.02 -12.47 -15.38
CA LYS A 132 6.49 -13.10 -14.15
C LYS A 132 7.35 -12.80 -12.90
N SER A 133 8.66 -12.69 -13.08
CA SER A 133 9.64 -12.28 -12.05
C SER A 133 9.28 -10.92 -11.42
N LEU A 134 8.75 -9.99 -12.21
CA LEU A 134 8.32 -8.67 -11.76
C LEU A 134 7.09 -8.75 -10.84
N ILE A 135 6.12 -9.61 -11.18
CA ILE A 135 4.92 -9.84 -10.36
C ILE A 135 5.31 -10.47 -9.02
N ILE A 136 6.17 -11.50 -9.05
CA ILE A 136 6.71 -12.13 -7.84
C ILE A 136 7.43 -11.08 -6.99
N ASN A 137 8.28 -10.27 -7.61
CA ASN A 137 9.02 -9.23 -6.90
C ASN A 137 8.10 -8.15 -6.30
N LEU A 138 7.04 -7.73 -7.02
CA LEU A 138 6.03 -6.81 -6.51
C LEU A 138 5.30 -7.41 -5.31
N TYR A 139 4.86 -8.67 -5.41
CA TYR A 139 4.22 -9.41 -4.33
C TYR A 139 5.11 -9.46 -3.07
N ILE A 140 6.36 -9.95 -3.20
CA ILE A 140 7.28 -10.07 -2.06
C ILE A 140 7.59 -8.68 -1.47
N SER A 141 7.73 -7.67 -2.32
CA SER A 141 7.99 -6.29 -1.89
C SER A 141 6.84 -5.74 -1.05
N LEU A 142 5.59 -5.94 -1.49
CA LEU A 142 4.38 -5.52 -0.76
C LEU A 142 4.23 -6.29 0.56
N LYS A 143 4.48 -7.61 0.54
CA LYS A 143 4.42 -8.46 1.74
C LYS A 143 5.48 -8.13 2.78
N THR A 144 6.68 -7.75 2.32
CA THR A 144 7.77 -7.29 3.16
C THR A 144 7.46 -5.94 3.80
N LYS A 145 6.95 -5.01 3.00
CA LYS A 145 6.67 -3.65 3.42
C LYS A 145 5.52 -3.10 2.55
N PRO A 146 4.41 -2.63 3.15
CA PRO A 146 3.26 -2.15 2.40
C PRO A 146 3.47 -0.73 1.85
N PHE A 147 4.70 -0.41 1.43
CA PHE A 147 5.05 0.79 0.69
C PHE A 147 6.10 0.47 -0.37
N VAL A 148 5.69 0.56 -1.63
CA VAL A 148 6.52 0.24 -2.80
C VAL A 148 6.55 1.45 -3.73
N ILE A 149 7.70 1.69 -4.36
CA ILE A 149 7.89 2.72 -5.37
C ILE A 149 8.24 2.03 -6.68
N LEU A 150 7.47 2.27 -7.73
CA LEU A 150 7.74 1.79 -9.08
C LEU A 150 8.34 2.93 -9.90
N THR A 151 9.55 2.73 -10.42
CA THR A 151 10.27 3.76 -11.17
C THR A 151 10.57 3.29 -12.58
N GLY A 152 10.52 4.19 -13.56
CA GLY A 152 10.87 3.86 -14.93
C GLY A 152 10.43 4.95 -15.90
N ILE A 153 10.73 4.75 -17.18
CA ILE A 153 10.37 5.70 -18.24
C ILE A 153 8.84 5.85 -18.30
N SER A 154 8.35 7.01 -18.72
CA SER A 154 6.91 7.20 -18.97
C SER A 154 6.38 6.20 -20.00
N GLY A 155 5.14 5.75 -19.84
CA GLY A 155 4.52 4.77 -20.76
C GLY A 155 4.87 3.30 -20.51
N THR A 156 5.68 2.97 -19.50
CA THR A 156 6.04 1.57 -19.15
C THR A 156 4.97 0.78 -18.37
N GLY A 157 3.75 1.33 -18.24
CA GLY A 157 2.64 0.64 -17.60
C GLY A 157 2.74 0.50 -16.07
N LYS A 158 3.54 1.34 -15.38
CA LYS A 158 3.73 1.29 -13.91
C LYS A 158 2.42 1.39 -13.12
N SER A 159 1.57 2.35 -13.45
CA SER A 159 0.28 2.52 -12.75
C SER A 159 -0.68 1.38 -13.11
N LYS A 160 -0.54 0.83 -14.32
CA LYS A 160 -1.41 -0.24 -14.82
C LYS A 160 -1.14 -1.59 -14.17
N ILE A 161 0.12 -1.97 -13.96
CA ILE A 161 0.44 -3.22 -13.24
C ILE A 161 -0.10 -3.20 -11.81
N VAL A 162 -0.09 -2.03 -11.13
CA VAL A 162 -0.65 -1.91 -9.78
C VAL A 162 -2.16 -2.10 -9.80
N GLU A 163 -2.86 -1.45 -10.74
CA GLU A 163 -4.31 -1.60 -10.93
C GLU A 163 -4.68 -3.06 -11.23
N LEU A 164 -3.98 -3.71 -12.16
CA LEU A 164 -4.27 -5.09 -12.55
C LEU A 164 -3.94 -6.09 -11.45
N PHE A 165 -2.84 -5.88 -10.71
CA PHE A 165 -2.48 -6.68 -9.55
C PHE A 165 -3.54 -6.57 -8.44
N ALA A 166 -4.00 -5.34 -8.14
CA ALA A 166 -5.09 -5.12 -7.18
C ALA A 166 -6.40 -5.77 -7.66
N LYS A 167 -6.75 -5.61 -8.94
CA LYS A 167 -7.94 -6.19 -9.56
C LYS A 167 -7.93 -7.72 -9.49
N ALA A 168 -6.79 -8.35 -9.74
CA ALA A 168 -6.65 -9.80 -9.61
C ALA A 168 -6.93 -10.29 -8.17
N LEU A 169 -6.68 -9.45 -7.16
CA LEU A 169 -6.98 -9.71 -5.75
C LEU A 169 -8.42 -9.30 -5.34
N GLY A 170 -9.23 -8.87 -6.31
CA GLY A 170 -10.60 -8.40 -6.12
C GLY A 170 -10.71 -6.93 -5.73
N ALA A 171 -9.60 -6.20 -5.54
CA ALA A 171 -9.63 -4.79 -5.20
C ALA A 171 -9.74 -3.92 -6.46
N THR A 172 -10.87 -3.22 -6.63
CA THR A 172 -11.17 -2.43 -7.83
C THR A 172 -11.52 -0.99 -7.47
N ALA A 173 -11.55 -0.11 -8.47
CA ALA A 173 -12.04 1.25 -8.29
C ALA A 173 -13.54 1.27 -7.95
N GLU A 174 -14.33 0.36 -8.53
CA GLU A 174 -15.78 0.25 -8.33
C GLU A 174 -16.15 -0.07 -6.88
N ASN A 175 -15.42 -1.01 -6.25
CA ASN A 175 -15.60 -1.33 -4.84
C ASN A 175 -14.75 -0.45 -3.90
N LYS A 176 -14.11 0.59 -4.44
CA LYS A 176 -13.29 1.58 -3.72
C LYS A 176 -12.09 1.01 -2.96
N ARG A 177 -11.71 -0.26 -3.21
CA ARG A 177 -10.52 -0.88 -2.63
C ARG A 177 -9.25 -0.54 -3.39
N PHE A 178 -9.35 -0.09 -4.64
CA PHE A 178 -8.23 0.48 -5.39
C PHE A 178 -8.47 1.97 -5.65
N ASN A 179 -7.54 2.82 -5.24
CA ASN A 179 -7.62 4.27 -5.41
C ASN A 179 -6.38 4.78 -6.14
N LEU A 180 -6.56 5.25 -7.39
CA LEU A 180 -5.52 5.96 -8.13
C LEU A 180 -5.58 7.46 -7.78
N VAL A 181 -4.49 7.99 -7.26
CA VAL A 181 -4.39 9.37 -6.76
C VAL A 181 -3.26 10.08 -7.50
N PRO A 182 -3.57 10.91 -8.50
CA PRO A 182 -2.57 11.75 -9.16
C PRO A 182 -2.01 12.78 -8.19
N VAL A 183 -0.69 12.77 -7.98
CA VAL A 183 -0.01 13.77 -7.14
C VAL A 183 0.00 15.10 -7.88
N LYS A 184 -0.24 16.20 -7.14
CA LYS A 184 -0.21 17.55 -7.70
C LYS A 184 1.10 18.26 -7.32
N PRO A 185 1.62 19.14 -8.19
CA PRO A 185 2.89 19.82 -7.94
C PRO A 185 2.84 20.82 -6.77
N ASP A 186 1.65 21.28 -6.38
CA ASP A 186 1.41 22.23 -5.28
C ASP A 186 1.31 21.56 -3.90
N TRP A 187 1.36 20.21 -3.84
CA TRP A 187 1.36 19.48 -2.58
C TRP A 187 2.61 19.77 -1.75
N SER A 188 2.40 20.41 -0.61
CA SER A 188 3.47 20.87 0.29
C SER A 188 3.34 20.34 1.72
N ASP A 189 2.20 19.75 2.07
CA ASP A 189 1.94 19.12 3.36
C ASP A 189 0.94 17.96 3.21
N SER A 190 0.60 17.29 4.31
CA SER A 190 -0.24 16.10 4.33
C SER A 190 -1.74 16.37 4.20
N THR A 191 -2.14 17.63 4.01
CA THR A 191 -3.54 18.10 4.02
C THR A 191 -4.42 17.39 3.02
N ASP A 192 -3.98 17.25 1.76
CA ASP A 192 -4.77 16.56 0.71
C ASP A 192 -4.93 15.05 0.98
N LEU A 193 -3.95 14.44 1.64
CA LEU A 193 -3.94 13.01 1.91
C LEU A 193 -4.68 12.63 3.19
N LEU A 194 -4.45 13.38 4.27
CA LEU A 194 -5.00 13.12 5.59
C LEU A 194 -6.31 13.88 5.84
N GLY A 195 -6.47 15.05 5.26
CA GLY A 195 -7.64 15.89 5.42
C GLY A 195 -7.35 17.18 6.18
N PHE A 196 -8.36 18.05 6.23
CA PHE A 196 -8.23 19.40 6.75
C PHE A 196 -9.51 19.90 7.41
N ARG A 197 -9.39 20.97 8.18
CA ARG A 197 -10.55 21.68 8.71
C ARG A 197 -10.95 22.80 7.78
N ASN A 198 -12.22 22.82 7.41
CA ASN A 198 -12.76 23.95 6.69
C ASN A 198 -12.91 25.18 7.63
N ILE A 199 -13.28 26.32 7.06
CA ILE A 199 -13.44 27.60 7.79
C ILE A 199 -14.52 27.49 8.88
N GLU A 200 -15.48 26.58 8.74
CA GLU A 200 -16.55 26.31 9.70
C GLU A 200 -16.10 25.42 10.86
N GLY A 201 -14.84 24.97 10.86
CA GLY A 201 -14.28 24.08 11.87
C GLY A 201 -14.68 22.61 11.71
N LYS A 202 -15.30 22.24 10.58
CA LYS A 202 -15.66 20.87 10.24
C LYS A 202 -14.48 20.17 9.57
N PHE A 203 -14.21 18.93 9.98
CA PHE A 203 -13.16 18.13 9.39
C PHE A 203 -13.61 17.54 8.04
N THR A 204 -12.75 17.65 7.04
CA THR A 204 -12.91 17.02 5.73
C THR A 204 -11.80 15.97 5.59
N PRO A 205 -12.13 14.66 5.63
CA PRO A 205 -11.12 13.62 5.56
C PRO A 205 -10.50 13.53 4.17
N GLY A 206 -9.17 13.39 4.14
CA GLY A 206 -8.41 13.13 2.92
C GLY A 206 -8.57 11.68 2.44
N ILE A 207 -7.98 11.37 1.28
CA ILE A 207 -8.14 10.05 0.65
C ILE A 207 -7.57 8.92 1.53
N ILE A 208 -6.40 9.10 2.14
CA ILE A 208 -5.79 8.07 2.98
C ILE A 208 -6.64 7.84 4.23
N THR A 209 -7.14 8.89 4.86
CA THR A 209 -8.02 8.77 6.04
C THR A 209 -9.28 7.98 5.74
N LYS A 210 -9.93 8.24 4.60
CA LYS A 210 -11.12 7.49 4.17
C LYS A 210 -10.79 6.01 3.92
N VAL A 211 -9.72 5.74 3.17
CA VAL A 211 -9.32 4.37 2.84
C VAL A 211 -8.89 3.60 4.08
N CYS A 212 -8.13 4.20 5.00
CA CYS A 212 -7.78 3.59 6.28
C CYS A 212 -9.02 3.22 7.09
N TYR A 213 -10.00 4.12 7.18
CA TYR A 213 -11.25 3.84 7.88
C TYR A 213 -12.00 2.65 7.27
N GLU A 214 -12.18 2.61 5.95
CA GLU A 214 -12.85 1.50 5.27
C GLU A 214 -12.07 0.18 5.40
N ALA A 215 -10.74 0.24 5.33
CA ALA A 215 -9.86 -0.91 5.48
C ALA A 215 -9.89 -1.47 6.91
N MET A 216 -10.00 -0.64 7.94
CA MET A 216 -10.20 -1.06 9.33
C MET A 216 -11.55 -1.76 9.55
N MET A 217 -12.59 -1.36 8.81
CA MET A 217 -13.90 -2.02 8.87
C MET A 217 -13.92 -3.39 8.15
N ASN A 218 -12.97 -3.62 7.24
CA ASN A 218 -12.89 -4.82 6.41
C ASN A 218 -11.46 -5.42 6.41
N PRO A 219 -10.94 -5.86 7.58
CA PRO A 219 -9.54 -6.27 7.74
C PRO A 219 -9.15 -7.48 6.87
N GLU A 220 -10.14 -8.29 6.48
CA GLU A 220 -9.98 -9.48 5.63
C GLU A 220 -9.64 -9.15 4.18
N LEU A 221 -9.86 -7.91 3.74
CA LEU A 221 -9.78 -7.51 2.33
C LEU A 221 -8.61 -6.54 2.12
N PRO A 222 -7.76 -6.72 1.08
CA PRO A 222 -6.69 -5.78 0.78
C PRO A 222 -7.22 -4.48 0.15
N TYR A 223 -6.61 -3.36 0.53
CA TYR A 223 -6.85 -2.01 0.00
C TYR A 223 -5.55 -1.43 -0.57
N PHE A 224 -5.66 -0.74 -1.70
CA PHE A 224 -4.55 -0.21 -2.46
C PHE A 224 -4.73 1.29 -2.73
N ILE A 225 -3.66 2.04 -2.50
CA ILE A 225 -3.53 3.44 -2.93
C ILE A 225 -2.35 3.53 -3.88
N CYS A 226 -2.61 3.91 -5.12
CA CYS A 226 -1.60 4.17 -6.13
C CYS A 226 -1.39 5.69 -6.26
N LEU A 227 -0.30 6.22 -5.73
CA LEU A 227 0.11 7.62 -5.88
C LEU A 227 0.81 7.78 -7.24
N ASP A 228 0.11 8.34 -8.21
CA ASP A 228 0.62 8.49 -9.57
C ASP A 228 1.51 9.74 -9.68
N GLU A 229 2.65 9.60 -10.36
CA GLU A 229 3.70 10.64 -10.44
C GLU A 229 4.13 11.18 -9.06
N MET A 230 4.42 10.25 -8.15
CA MET A 230 4.69 10.54 -6.74
C MET A 230 5.77 11.63 -6.53
N ASN A 231 6.75 11.70 -7.43
CA ASN A 231 7.88 12.63 -7.41
C ASN A 231 7.62 13.99 -8.09
N LEU A 232 6.38 14.28 -8.50
CA LEU A 232 5.99 15.59 -9.02
C LEU A 232 6.03 16.68 -7.93
N ALA A 233 5.79 16.29 -6.68
CA ALA A 233 6.01 17.11 -5.49
C ALA A 233 7.06 16.46 -4.57
N ARG A 234 7.57 17.23 -3.60
CA ARG A 234 8.55 16.72 -2.62
C ARG A 234 7.88 15.72 -1.68
N VAL A 235 8.10 14.44 -1.93
CA VAL A 235 7.50 13.33 -1.17
C VAL A 235 7.75 13.43 0.33
N GLU A 236 8.94 13.84 0.74
CA GLU A 236 9.24 14.02 2.16
C GLU A 236 8.44 15.11 2.87
N TYR A 237 7.69 15.96 2.15
CA TYR A 237 6.86 17.01 2.74
C TYR A 237 5.43 16.51 2.88
N TYR A 238 4.75 16.24 1.77
CA TYR A 238 3.34 15.86 1.80
C TYR A 238 3.09 14.45 2.36
N PHE A 239 4.08 13.56 2.27
CA PHE A 239 3.97 12.18 2.75
C PHE A 239 4.68 11.96 4.10
N SER A 240 5.18 13.04 4.73
CA SER A 240 5.98 12.99 5.95
C SER A 240 5.30 12.27 7.12
N ASP A 241 4.04 12.60 7.39
CA ASP A 241 3.25 12.03 8.49
C ASP A 241 3.01 10.53 8.29
N ILE A 242 2.67 10.10 7.07
CA ILE A 242 2.51 8.68 6.74
C ILE A 242 3.83 7.93 6.94
N LEU A 243 4.94 8.49 6.45
CA LEU A 243 6.27 7.90 6.63
C LEU A 243 6.67 7.78 8.09
N SER A 244 6.21 8.69 8.95
CA SER A 244 6.43 8.65 10.41
C SER A 244 5.55 7.58 11.07
N LEU A 245 4.25 7.55 10.75
CA LEU A 245 3.28 6.60 11.30
C LEU A 245 3.63 5.15 10.95
N MET A 246 4.12 4.89 9.74
CA MET A 246 4.61 3.57 9.35
C MET A 246 5.76 3.04 10.22
N GLU A 247 6.47 3.89 10.97
CA GLU A 247 7.53 3.50 11.90
C GLU A 247 7.00 3.13 13.29
N THR A 248 5.76 3.49 13.59
CA THR A 248 5.11 3.23 14.89
C THR A 248 4.43 1.86 14.95
N ARG A 249 4.62 1.02 13.93
CA ARG A 249 4.02 -0.31 13.86
C ARG A 249 4.42 -1.15 15.08
N ILE A 250 3.42 -1.64 15.80
CA ILE A 250 3.54 -2.56 16.92
C ILE A 250 2.53 -3.69 16.77
N VAL A 251 2.77 -4.79 17.47
CA VAL A 251 1.79 -5.86 17.64
C VAL A 251 1.03 -5.58 18.93
N ASN A 252 -0.30 -5.48 18.86
CA ASN A 252 -1.16 -5.27 20.03
C ASN A 252 -1.37 -6.58 20.82
N GLU A 253 -2.17 -6.54 21.89
CA GLU A 253 -2.47 -7.71 22.73
C GLU A 253 -3.23 -8.81 21.96
N ASP A 254 -3.98 -8.43 20.93
CA ASP A 254 -4.75 -9.31 20.05
C ASP A 254 -3.93 -9.86 18.86
N ASN A 255 -2.61 -9.63 18.87
CA ASN A 255 -1.67 -10.10 17.85
C ASN A 255 -1.86 -9.47 16.46
N GLU A 256 -2.46 -8.28 16.40
CA GLU A 256 -2.68 -7.48 15.20
C GLU A 256 -1.60 -6.40 15.04
N MET A 257 -1.19 -6.10 13.81
CA MET A 257 -0.26 -5.01 13.55
C MET A 257 -0.99 -3.68 13.45
N ILE A 258 -0.78 -2.81 14.42
CA ILE A 258 -1.36 -1.46 14.47
C ILE A 258 -0.28 -0.37 14.45
N THR A 259 -0.64 0.83 14.01
CA THR A 259 0.17 2.04 14.16
C THR A 259 -0.45 2.95 15.22
N ASN A 260 0.25 4.04 15.54
CA ASN A 260 -0.39 5.18 16.19
C ASN A 260 -1.55 5.71 15.32
N THR A 261 -2.45 6.48 15.96
CA THR A 261 -3.57 7.11 15.27
C THR A 261 -3.07 8.04 14.16
N LEU A 262 -3.79 8.02 13.05
CA LEU A 262 -3.49 8.75 11.82
C LEU A 262 -3.57 10.26 12.01
N LEU A 263 -4.53 10.68 12.84
CA LEU A 263 -4.85 12.08 13.11
C LEU A 263 -4.89 12.32 14.62
N SER A 264 -4.42 13.48 15.06
CA SER A 264 -4.64 13.94 16.42
C SER A 264 -6.02 14.60 16.58
N GLU A 265 -6.55 14.65 17.80
CA GLU A 265 -7.76 15.44 18.09
C GLU A 265 -7.59 16.91 17.66
N GLU A 266 -6.35 17.43 17.78
CA GLU A 266 -5.94 18.77 17.33
C GLU A 266 -5.88 18.95 15.81
N GLN A 267 -5.88 17.88 15.02
CA GLN A 267 -6.07 17.94 13.56
C GLN A 267 -7.55 17.80 13.17
N ILE A 268 -8.33 16.99 13.89
CA ILE A 268 -9.74 16.74 13.57
C ILE A 268 -10.63 17.92 13.98
N GLY A 269 -10.64 18.30 15.26
CA GLY A 269 -11.32 19.53 15.72
C GLY A 269 -12.31 19.30 16.80
N ARG A 270 -13.20 20.27 16.96
CA ARG A 270 -14.37 20.14 17.84
C ARG A 270 -15.54 19.46 17.13
N ASP A 271 -15.31 18.96 15.91
CA ASP A 271 -16.30 18.18 15.17
C ASP A 271 -16.45 16.80 15.82
N SER A 272 -17.42 16.70 16.73
CA SER A 272 -17.67 15.48 17.51
C SER A 272 -17.98 14.26 16.64
N VAL A 273 -18.59 14.47 15.45
CA VAL A 273 -18.87 13.37 14.52
C VAL A 273 -17.56 12.86 13.94
N SER A 274 -16.73 13.75 13.40
CA SER A 274 -15.45 13.36 12.81
C SER A 274 -14.47 12.79 13.84
N ILE A 275 -14.49 13.27 15.09
CA ILE A 275 -13.71 12.64 16.17
C ILE A 275 -14.19 11.20 16.39
N SER A 276 -15.51 10.96 16.45
CA SER A 276 -16.03 9.62 16.67
C SER A 276 -15.78 8.65 15.51
N THR A 277 -15.60 9.16 14.29
CA THR A 277 -15.40 8.35 13.09
C THR A 277 -13.92 8.14 12.77
N TYR A 278 -13.10 9.20 12.87
CA TYR A 278 -11.70 9.20 12.42
C TYR A 278 -10.67 9.35 13.56
N GLY A 279 -11.10 9.57 14.80
CA GLY A 279 -10.20 9.81 15.94
C GLY A 279 -9.32 8.61 16.29
N ASP A 280 -9.84 7.40 16.12
CA ASP A 280 -9.13 6.15 16.41
C ASP A 280 -8.60 5.46 15.14
N VAL A 281 -8.68 6.12 13.97
CA VAL A 281 -8.20 5.55 12.70
C VAL A 281 -6.68 5.48 12.73
N TYR A 282 -6.12 4.34 12.31
CA TYR A 282 -4.69 4.11 12.17
C TYR A 282 -4.38 3.60 10.75
N ILE A 283 -3.12 3.29 10.42
CA ILE A 283 -2.76 2.64 9.15
C ILE A 283 -2.90 1.12 9.33
N PRO A 284 -3.94 0.48 8.79
CA PRO A 284 -4.17 -0.94 9.01
C PRO A 284 -3.22 -1.81 8.18
N GLU A 285 -3.11 -3.09 8.55
CA GLU A 285 -2.21 -4.06 7.92
C GLU A 285 -2.65 -4.51 6.52
N ASN A 286 -3.89 -4.23 6.14
CA ASN A 286 -4.45 -4.50 4.83
C ASN A 286 -4.39 -3.31 3.87
N LEU A 287 -3.72 -2.21 4.25
CA LEU A 287 -3.49 -1.07 3.36
C LEU A 287 -2.09 -1.12 2.73
N TYR A 288 -2.06 -1.10 1.40
CA TYR A 288 -0.85 -1.10 0.58
C TYR A 288 -0.75 0.21 -0.22
N ILE A 289 0.37 0.92 -0.08
CA ILE A 289 0.62 2.17 -0.81
C ILE A 289 1.69 1.93 -1.86
N ILE A 290 1.42 2.32 -3.10
CA ILE A 290 2.35 2.21 -4.21
C ILE A 290 2.52 3.58 -4.84
N GLY A 291 3.75 4.06 -4.98
CA GLY A 291 4.06 5.30 -5.71
C GLY A 291 4.64 4.98 -7.08
N THR A 292 4.11 5.59 -8.15
CA THR A 292 4.72 5.50 -9.48
C THR A 292 5.54 6.76 -9.75
N VAL A 293 6.67 6.60 -10.43
CA VAL A 293 7.68 7.65 -10.59
C VAL A 293 8.17 7.67 -12.01
N ASN A 294 8.08 8.84 -12.62
CA ASN A 294 8.73 9.12 -13.91
C ASN A 294 10.12 9.68 -13.63
N MET A 295 11.14 9.11 -14.26
CA MET A 295 12.55 9.41 -13.99
C MET A 295 13.07 10.64 -14.76
N ASP A 296 12.16 11.47 -15.26
CA ASP A 296 12.46 12.59 -16.15
C ASP A 296 13.01 13.81 -15.37
N GLU A 297 13.67 14.73 -16.08
CA GLU A 297 14.40 15.87 -15.49
C GLU A 297 13.54 16.82 -14.65
N THR A 298 12.22 16.82 -14.85
CA THR A 298 11.24 17.73 -14.25
C THR A 298 10.80 17.35 -12.84
N THR A 299 11.37 16.29 -12.26
CA THR A 299 10.90 15.70 -11.00
C THR A 299 11.89 15.83 -9.84
N PHE A 300 11.39 15.78 -8.61
CA PHE A 300 12.23 15.89 -7.41
C PHE A 300 12.92 14.55 -7.09
N PRO A 301 14.22 14.54 -6.75
CA PRO A 301 14.89 13.33 -6.30
C PRO A 301 14.36 12.89 -4.94
N PHE A 302 14.35 11.58 -4.68
CA PHE A 302 13.96 11.04 -3.38
C PHE A 302 15.04 11.26 -2.33
N SER A 303 14.64 11.73 -1.15
CA SER A 303 15.51 11.72 0.02
C SER A 303 15.74 10.30 0.53
N LYS A 304 16.91 10.07 1.17
CA LYS A 304 17.23 8.79 1.84
C LYS A 304 16.13 8.37 2.83
N LYS A 305 15.47 9.35 3.47
CA LYS A 305 14.34 9.13 4.40
C LYS A 305 13.18 8.36 3.72
N VAL A 306 12.84 8.71 2.49
CA VAL A 306 11.77 8.03 1.72
C VAL A 306 12.25 6.65 1.29
N LEU A 307 13.46 6.56 0.72
CA LEU A 307 14.04 5.31 0.21
C LEU A 307 14.30 4.26 1.30
N ASP A 308 14.54 4.70 2.55
CA ASP A 308 14.67 3.81 3.70
C ASP A 308 13.34 3.14 4.09
N ARG A 309 12.21 3.66 3.62
CA ARG A 309 10.86 3.20 4.00
C ARG A 309 10.13 2.49 2.86
N ALA A 310 10.65 2.52 1.64
CA ALA A 310 10.06 1.94 0.44
C ALA A 310 10.93 0.83 -0.16
N ASN A 311 10.31 -0.18 -0.77
CA ASN A 311 10.97 -1.01 -1.78
C ASN A 311 10.89 -0.31 -3.13
N THR A 312 11.99 -0.22 -3.88
CA THR A 312 11.99 0.47 -5.18
C THR A 312 12.18 -0.52 -6.30
N ILE A 313 11.23 -0.60 -7.23
CA ILE A 313 11.22 -1.56 -8.34
C ILE A 313 11.38 -0.80 -9.64
N GLU A 314 12.38 -1.17 -10.43
CA GLU A 314 12.73 -0.48 -11.67
C GLU A 314 12.13 -1.17 -12.91
N PHE A 315 11.41 -0.40 -13.73
CA PHE A 315 10.76 -0.80 -14.98
C PHE A 315 11.64 -0.32 -16.15
N ASN A 316 12.73 -1.04 -16.41
CA ASN A 316 13.71 -0.67 -17.42
C ASN A 316 13.62 -1.41 -18.74
N LYS A 317 13.06 -2.63 -18.72
CA LYS A 317 12.89 -3.40 -19.94
C LYS A 317 11.57 -3.02 -20.58
N VAL A 318 11.65 -2.18 -21.60
CA VAL A 318 10.55 -1.95 -22.53
C VAL A 318 10.80 -2.84 -23.73
N ASP A 319 10.04 -3.92 -23.83
CA ASP A 319 9.99 -4.66 -25.08
C ASP A 319 8.94 -4.01 -25.98
N LEU A 320 9.41 -3.38 -27.06
CA LEU A 320 8.56 -2.78 -28.09
C LEU A 320 8.22 -3.79 -29.20
N SER A 321 8.77 -5.01 -29.13
CA SER A 321 8.39 -6.05 -30.06
C SER A 321 6.93 -6.42 -29.80
N TYR A 322 6.16 -6.49 -30.88
CA TYR A 322 4.77 -6.85 -30.86
C TYR A 322 4.55 -7.82 -32.01
N SER A 323 4.09 -9.01 -31.70
CA SER A 323 3.77 -10.04 -32.66
C SER A 323 2.26 -10.15 -32.79
N PHE A 324 1.74 -9.85 -33.99
CA PHE A 324 0.32 -10.07 -34.28
C PHE A 324 -0.05 -11.56 -34.24
N GLU A 325 0.92 -12.47 -34.35
CA GLU A 325 0.72 -13.93 -34.25
C GLU A 325 0.50 -14.36 -32.78
N ASP A 326 1.00 -13.59 -31.81
CA ASP A 326 0.78 -13.87 -30.38
C ASP A 326 -0.65 -13.52 -29.96
N ASP A 327 -1.30 -12.55 -30.63
CA ASP A 327 -2.73 -12.22 -30.45
C ASP A 327 -3.65 -13.30 -31.01
N ASP A 328 -3.30 -13.94 -32.14
CA ASP A 328 -4.03 -15.11 -32.66
C ASP A 328 -3.79 -16.38 -31.82
N SER A 329 -2.73 -16.39 -31.01
CA SER A 329 -2.47 -17.42 -29.99
C SER A 329 -3.09 -17.11 -28.64
N SER A 330 -3.75 -15.94 -28.48
CA SER A 330 -4.68 -15.73 -27.39
C SER A 330 -5.74 -16.80 -27.53
N ILE A 331 -5.57 -17.85 -26.71
CA ILE A 331 -6.43 -19.01 -26.64
C ILE A 331 -7.87 -18.54 -26.83
N ASP A 332 -8.62 -19.17 -27.75
CA ASP A 332 -10.08 -19.08 -27.88
C ASP A 332 -10.72 -19.28 -26.48
N ASN A 333 -10.69 -18.23 -25.66
CA ASN A 333 -11.14 -18.19 -24.27
C ASN A 333 -12.37 -17.29 -24.20
N SER A 334 -13.19 -17.32 -25.25
CA SER A 334 -14.55 -16.79 -25.23
C SER A 334 -15.43 -17.51 -24.19
N ASP A 335 -14.96 -18.64 -23.63
CA ASP A 335 -15.69 -19.46 -22.66
C ASP A 335 -15.06 -19.57 -21.25
N ILE A 336 -13.89 -18.95 -20.95
CA ILE A 336 -13.42 -18.90 -19.55
C ILE A 336 -13.97 -17.65 -18.90
N ASN A 337 -15.12 -17.80 -18.25
CA ASN A 337 -15.64 -16.83 -17.29
C ASN A 337 -14.63 -16.72 -16.12
N TYR A 338 -13.58 -15.90 -16.27
CA TYR A 338 -12.64 -15.58 -15.19
C TYR A 338 -13.37 -14.70 -14.19
N GLU A 339 -14.18 -15.33 -13.35
CA GLU A 339 -14.73 -14.67 -12.18
C GLU A 339 -13.58 -14.12 -11.34
N ILE A 340 -13.65 -12.83 -11.05
CA ILE A 340 -12.65 -12.15 -10.24
C ILE A 340 -12.70 -12.77 -8.84
N LYS A 341 -11.64 -13.50 -8.49
CA LYS A 341 -11.50 -14.06 -7.16
C LYS A 341 -11.20 -12.96 -6.15
N ILE A 342 -11.80 -13.08 -4.96
CA ILE A 342 -11.51 -12.18 -3.84
C ILE A 342 -10.58 -12.92 -2.88
N TYR A 343 -9.35 -12.43 -2.75
CA TYR A 343 -8.36 -13.04 -1.87
C TYR A 343 -8.34 -12.36 -0.50
N HIS A 344 -8.16 -13.17 0.54
CA HIS A 344 -7.96 -12.70 1.90
C HIS A 344 -6.63 -11.93 2.04
N ASN A 345 -6.59 -10.92 2.92
CA ASN A 345 -5.41 -10.07 3.14
C ASN A 345 -4.17 -10.84 3.62
N ASP A 346 -4.33 -12.01 4.24
CA ASP A 346 -3.20 -12.86 4.67
C ASP A 346 -2.22 -13.21 3.54
N PHE A 347 -2.68 -13.15 2.28
CA PHE A 347 -1.83 -13.31 1.12
C PHE A 347 -0.67 -12.29 1.13
N LEU A 348 -0.99 -11.01 1.37
CA LEU A 348 -0.05 -9.88 1.35
C LEU A 348 0.38 -9.40 2.73
N LYS A 349 -0.31 -9.78 3.80
CA LYS A 349 0.06 -9.36 5.16
C LYS A 349 1.47 -9.86 5.52
N SER A 350 2.27 -8.99 6.14
CA SER A 350 3.57 -9.37 6.69
C SER A 350 3.39 -10.26 7.91
N GLU A 351 4.15 -11.34 7.99
CA GLU A 351 4.22 -12.27 9.12
C GLU A 351 5.26 -11.82 10.16
N PHE A 352 6.18 -10.94 9.79
CA PHE A 352 7.29 -10.51 10.66
C PHE A 352 7.30 -8.99 10.84
N LEU A 353 7.64 -8.57 12.06
CA LEU A 353 7.90 -7.16 12.38
C LEU A 353 9.38 -6.92 12.70
N LYS A 354 10.05 -7.89 13.35
CA LYS A 354 11.47 -7.82 13.72
C LYS A 354 12.19 -9.12 13.35
N VAL A 355 13.49 -9.05 13.06
CA VAL A 355 14.31 -10.24 12.75
C VAL A 355 14.27 -11.32 13.84
N ARG A 356 14.07 -10.93 15.10
CA ARG A 356 13.94 -11.88 16.22
C ARG A 356 12.71 -12.80 16.10
N ASP A 357 11.73 -12.40 15.29
CA ASP A 357 10.48 -13.14 15.06
C ASP A 357 10.72 -14.27 14.02
N CYS A 358 11.76 -14.16 13.20
CA CYS A 358 12.11 -15.12 12.15
C CYS A 358 12.89 -16.35 12.64
N LYS A 359 12.65 -16.84 13.87
CA LYS A 359 13.45 -17.93 14.47
C LYS A 359 13.41 -19.21 13.65
N GLU A 360 12.28 -19.51 13.04
CA GLU A 360 12.06 -20.69 12.21
C GLU A 360 12.89 -20.64 10.91
N TYR A 361 13.19 -19.43 10.42
CA TYR A 361 13.94 -19.19 9.19
C TYR A 361 15.37 -18.69 9.46
N LYS A 362 15.94 -19.09 10.59
CA LYS A 362 17.23 -18.61 11.09
C LYS A 362 18.36 -18.77 10.07
N ASP A 363 18.44 -19.89 9.37
CA ASP A 363 19.54 -20.16 8.44
C ASP A 363 19.52 -19.19 7.25
N THR A 364 18.34 -18.99 6.66
CA THR A 364 18.12 -17.99 5.60
C THR A 364 18.45 -16.59 6.08
N ALA A 365 17.95 -16.21 7.26
CA ALA A 365 18.20 -14.91 7.85
C ALA A 365 19.70 -14.67 8.10
N GLN A 366 20.40 -15.62 8.72
CA GLN A 366 21.83 -15.52 8.99
C GLN A 366 22.65 -15.44 7.71
N LYS A 367 22.30 -16.22 6.68
CA LYS A 367 22.97 -16.17 5.38
C LYS A 367 22.81 -14.79 4.74
N ALA A 368 21.59 -14.24 4.70
CA ALA A 368 21.32 -12.90 4.18
C ALA A 368 22.08 -11.81 4.96
N ILE A 369 21.97 -11.83 6.29
CA ILE A 369 22.65 -10.87 7.18
C ILE A 369 24.18 -10.92 6.99
N SER A 370 24.76 -12.11 6.82
CA SER A 370 26.20 -12.25 6.60
C SER A 370 26.69 -11.57 5.32
N LYS A 371 25.90 -11.62 4.23
CA LYS A 371 26.19 -10.88 2.99
C LYS A 371 25.99 -9.37 3.20
N LEU A 372 24.93 -8.97 3.90
CA LEU A 372 24.65 -7.56 4.19
C LEU A 372 25.75 -6.89 5.02
N ILE A 373 26.32 -7.59 6.01
CA ILE A 373 27.44 -7.08 6.81
C ILE A 373 28.64 -6.76 5.91
N LYS A 374 28.96 -7.63 4.95
CA LYS A 374 30.07 -7.40 4.00
C LYS A 374 29.85 -6.13 3.16
N ILE A 375 28.63 -5.93 2.65
CA ILE A 375 28.26 -4.73 1.90
C ILE A 375 28.32 -3.49 2.81
N ASN A 376 27.75 -3.58 4.01
CA ASN A 376 27.71 -2.45 4.94
C ASN A 376 29.11 -2.00 5.38
N ASN A 377 30.05 -2.92 5.57
CA ASN A 377 31.45 -2.60 5.89
C ASN A 377 32.14 -1.79 4.78
N ILE A 378 31.74 -1.96 3.52
CA ILE A 378 32.22 -1.13 2.40
C ILE A 378 31.58 0.25 2.49
N LEU A 379 30.24 0.28 2.60
CA LEU A 379 29.47 1.52 2.65
C LEU A 379 29.82 2.42 3.85
N GLU A 380 30.20 1.83 4.99
CA GLU A 380 30.56 2.53 6.22
C GLU A 380 31.78 3.44 6.04
N LYS A 381 32.78 3.00 5.25
CA LYS A 381 33.99 3.78 4.95
C LYS A 381 33.68 5.15 4.33
N PHE A 382 32.52 5.25 3.68
CA PHE A 382 32.08 6.41 2.91
C PHE A 382 30.85 7.10 3.54
N ASN A 383 30.43 6.71 4.75
CA ASN A 383 29.21 7.21 5.41
C ASN A 383 27.88 6.90 4.66
N TYR A 384 27.84 5.79 3.91
CA TYR A 384 26.63 5.26 3.27
C TYR A 384 26.06 4.01 3.96
N HIS A 385 26.54 3.68 5.16
CA HIS A 385 26.04 2.53 5.93
C HIS A 385 24.52 2.64 6.16
N PHE A 386 23.85 1.50 6.21
CA PHE A 386 22.41 1.42 6.45
C PHE A 386 22.11 0.91 7.86
N GLY A 387 20.96 1.35 8.39
CA GLY A 387 20.50 0.95 9.72
C GLY A 387 19.80 -0.41 9.75
N TYR A 388 19.38 -0.80 10.95
CA TYR A 388 18.70 -2.07 11.22
C TYR A 388 17.44 -2.30 10.38
N ARG A 389 16.71 -1.25 10.01
CA ARG A 389 15.51 -1.36 9.18
C ARG A 389 15.79 -2.01 7.83
N VAL A 390 16.83 -1.56 7.14
CA VAL A 390 17.19 -2.08 5.81
C VAL A 390 17.60 -3.54 5.92
N ARG A 391 18.34 -3.90 6.98
CA ARG A 391 18.68 -5.28 7.29
C ARG A 391 17.43 -6.14 7.49
N ASP A 392 16.50 -5.69 8.31
CA ASP A 392 15.30 -6.44 8.67
C ASP A 392 14.40 -6.63 7.45
N GLU A 393 14.16 -5.57 6.66
CA GLU A 393 13.35 -5.63 5.45
C GLU A 393 13.96 -6.55 4.38
N ILE A 394 15.27 -6.48 4.12
CA ILE A 394 15.93 -7.43 3.20
C ILE A 394 15.84 -8.85 3.76
N THR A 395 15.97 -9.05 5.07
CA THR A 395 15.85 -10.37 5.68
C THR A 395 14.44 -10.95 5.48
N PHE A 396 13.38 -10.16 5.67
CA PHE A 396 12.02 -10.61 5.44
C PHE A 396 11.76 -10.92 3.96
N TYR A 397 12.23 -10.06 3.05
CA TYR A 397 12.16 -10.30 1.61
C TYR A 397 12.79 -11.65 1.25
N MET A 398 14.01 -11.90 1.72
CA MET A 398 14.73 -13.15 1.47
C MET A 398 13.98 -14.38 2.00
N ILE A 399 13.34 -14.27 3.17
CA ILE A 399 12.55 -15.35 3.74
C ILE A 399 11.32 -15.62 2.88
N TYR A 400 10.54 -14.59 2.52
CA TYR A 400 9.34 -14.76 1.69
C TYR A 400 9.66 -15.28 0.29
N ALA A 401 10.80 -14.88 -0.29
CA ALA A 401 11.24 -15.39 -1.59
C ALA A 401 11.55 -16.89 -1.57
N LEU A 402 12.10 -17.39 -0.46
CA LEU A 402 12.63 -18.76 -0.36
C LEU A 402 11.65 -19.75 0.27
N LYS A 403 10.83 -19.32 1.23
CA LYS A 403 9.94 -20.22 1.97
C LYS A 403 8.91 -20.89 1.05
N ASP A 404 8.46 -20.15 0.05
CA ASP A 404 7.47 -20.59 -0.94
C ASP A 404 8.11 -20.99 -2.28
N ASN A 405 9.46 -21.11 -2.34
CA ASN A 405 10.23 -21.42 -3.56
C ASN A 405 9.98 -20.49 -4.76
N LEU A 406 9.59 -19.24 -4.51
CA LEU A 406 9.31 -18.26 -5.55
C LEU A 406 10.55 -17.82 -6.33
N MET A 407 11.71 -17.80 -5.67
CA MET A 407 12.99 -17.43 -6.26
C MET A 407 14.15 -18.18 -5.61
N SER A 408 15.28 -18.29 -6.31
CA SER A 408 16.52 -18.75 -5.70
C SER A 408 17.12 -17.68 -4.76
N PHE A 409 18.03 -18.10 -3.88
CA PHE A 409 18.67 -17.18 -2.94
C PHE A 409 19.45 -16.07 -3.67
N ASP A 410 20.15 -16.41 -4.75
CA ASP A 410 21.00 -15.44 -5.43
C ASP A 410 20.15 -14.43 -6.24
N GLU A 411 19.08 -14.86 -6.90
CA GLU A 411 18.11 -13.97 -7.59
C GLU A 411 17.40 -13.00 -6.63
N ALA A 412 16.86 -13.51 -5.52
CA ALA A 412 16.18 -12.68 -4.53
C ALA A 412 17.14 -11.66 -3.90
N PHE A 413 18.39 -12.06 -3.64
CA PHE A 413 19.40 -11.17 -3.08
C PHE A 413 19.85 -10.12 -4.09
N ASP A 414 19.96 -10.48 -5.38
CA ASP A 414 20.25 -9.55 -6.48
C ASP A 414 19.22 -8.41 -6.53
N LEU A 415 17.92 -8.78 -6.48
CA LEU A 415 16.83 -7.81 -6.39
C LEU A 415 16.95 -6.95 -5.12
N CYS A 416 17.18 -7.53 -3.94
CA CYS A 416 17.31 -6.74 -2.71
C CYS A 416 18.40 -5.66 -2.80
N VAL A 417 19.53 -5.96 -3.41
CA VAL A 417 20.65 -5.02 -3.57
C VAL A 417 20.24 -3.86 -4.48
N VAL A 418 19.65 -4.16 -5.64
CA VAL A 418 19.19 -3.15 -6.61
C VAL A 418 18.01 -2.33 -6.06
N GLN A 419 17.15 -2.90 -5.23
CA GLN A 419 15.94 -2.23 -4.74
C GLN A 419 16.11 -1.44 -3.45
N LYS A 420 17.13 -1.76 -2.63
CA LYS A 420 17.30 -1.17 -1.28
C LYS A 420 18.66 -0.56 -1.00
N ILE A 421 19.71 -0.98 -1.69
CA ILE A 421 21.09 -0.55 -1.42
C ILE A 421 21.54 0.47 -2.46
N LEU A 422 21.64 0.06 -3.73
CA LEU A 422 22.09 0.93 -4.82
C LEU A 422 21.29 2.23 -5.00
N PRO A 423 19.96 2.26 -4.79
CA PRO A 423 19.14 3.47 -4.91
C PRO A 423 19.58 4.65 -4.04
N LYS A 424 20.34 4.38 -2.98
CA LYS A 424 20.82 5.37 -2.01
C LYS A 424 22.19 5.94 -2.36
N ILE A 425 22.85 5.38 -3.38
CA ILE A 425 24.18 5.77 -3.82
C ILE A 425 24.03 6.81 -4.93
N SER A 426 24.50 8.03 -4.67
CA SER A 426 24.53 9.12 -5.65
C SER A 426 25.57 10.16 -5.26
N GLY A 427 26.25 10.75 -6.22
CA GLY A 427 27.22 11.81 -5.94
C GLY A 427 28.25 12.00 -7.05
N SER A 428 29.08 13.02 -6.85
CA SER A 428 30.18 13.41 -7.75
C SER A 428 31.57 13.24 -7.13
N SER A 429 31.67 12.77 -5.88
CA SER A 429 32.98 12.55 -5.25
C SER A 429 33.64 11.27 -5.78
N SER A 430 34.96 11.30 -5.93
CA SER A 430 35.76 10.11 -6.29
C SER A 430 35.54 8.95 -5.31
N GLU A 431 35.27 9.26 -4.04
CA GLU A 431 34.86 8.31 -3.01
C GLU A 431 33.63 7.47 -3.41
N VAL A 432 32.65 8.06 -4.11
CA VAL A 432 31.48 7.31 -4.60
C VAL A 432 31.89 6.34 -5.70
N LEU A 433 32.81 6.73 -6.58
CA LEU A 433 33.34 5.84 -7.61
C LEU A 433 34.12 4.66 -6.99
N ASP A 434 34.98 4.92 -6.01
CA ASP A 434 35.71 3.88 -5.28
C ASP A 434 34.78 2.90 -4.57
N MET A 435 33.70 3.41 -3.97
CA MET A 435 32.67 2.59 -3.37
C MET A 435 31.99 1.68 -4.40
N LEU A 436 31.64 2.19 -5.58
CA LEU A 436 31.03 1.39 -6.64
C LEU A 436 31.97 0.27 -7.11
N PHE A 437 33.27 0.55 -7.22
CA PHE A 437 34.27 -0.48 -7.49
C PHE A 437 34.34 -1.53 -6.38
N ASP A 438 34.47 -1.12 -5.12
CA ASP A 438 34.53 -2.05 -3.98
C ASP A 438 33.30 -2.98 -3.93
N ILE A 439 32.11 -2.45 -4.21
CA ILE A 439 30.88 -3.26 -4.29
C ILE A 439 30.95 -4.22 -5.47
N PHE A 440 31.33 -3.76 -6.67
CA PHE A 440 31.43 -4.63 -7.85
C PHE A 440 32.43 -5.78 -7.65
N GLU A 441 33.59 -5.48 -7.06
CA GLU A 441 34.62 -6.46 -6.74
C GLU A 441 34.14 -7.51 -5.72
N LEU A 442 33.35 -7.09 -4.73
CA LEU A 442 32.72 -8.00 -3.75
C LEU A 442 31.84 -9.07 -4.41
N PHE A 443 31.09 -8.70 -5.46
CA PHE A 443 30.17 -9.61 -6.14
C PHE A 443 30.86 -10.52 -7.16
N ASN A 444 31.95 -10.06 -7.79
CA ASN A 444 32.48 -10.70 -9.01
C ASN A 444 33.81 -11.44 -8.83
N ALA A 445 34.48 -11.38 -7.68
CA ALA A 445 35.88 -11.85 -7.57
C ALA A 445 36.79 -11.24 -8.67
N TYR A 446 36.38 -10.07 -9.17
CA TYR A 446 37.09 -9.24 -10.12
C TYR A 446 37.87 -8.17 -9.34
N ARG A 447 38.98 -7.68 -9.88
CA ARG A 447 39.68 -6.51 -9.36
C ARG A 447 39.99 -5.55 -10.48
N PHE A 448 39.65 -4.29 -10.30
CA PHE A 448 40.00 -3.25 -11.25
C PHE A 448 41.49 -2.96 -11.16
N SER A 449 42.21 -3.13 -12.26
CA SER A 449 43.65 -2.87 -12.34
C SER A 449 43.99 -1.38 -12.30
N ASN A 450 43.13 -0.52 -12.86
CA ASN A 450 43.31 0.93 -12.84
C ASN A 450 41.96 1.63 -12.59
N ARG A 451 41.73 2.08 -11.35
CA ARG A 451 40.47 2.76 -10.96
C ARG A 451 40.40 4.22 -11.44
N GLU A 452 41.55 4.84 -11.73
CA GLU A 452 41.65 6.24 -12.13
C GLU A 452 41.42 6.45 -13.64
N TYR A 453 41.72 5.44 -14.45
CA TYR A 453 41.60 5.48 -15.92
C TYR A 453 40.97 4.19 -16.43
N LEU A 454 39.65 4.12 -16.41
CA LEU A 454 38.88 3.07 -17.08
C LEU A 454 38.46 3.57 -18.46
N GLU A 455 38.85 2.83 -19.50
CA GLU A 455 38.44 3.16 -20.86
C GLU A 455 36.96 2.76 -21.08
N GLU A 456 36.20 3.54 -21.85
CA GLU A 456 34.81 3.18 -22.20
C GLU A 456 34.71 1.79 -22.85
N LYS A 457 35.78 1.35 -23.53
CA LYS A 457 35.86 0.02 -24.14
C LYS A 457 35.87 -1.09 -23.09
N GLU A 458 36.64 -0.94 -22.01
CA GLU A 458 36.66 -1.92 -20.92
C GLU A 458 35.28 -2.05 -20.24
N LEU A 459 34.54 -0.95 -20.09
CA LEU A 459 33.19 -0.98 -19.53
C LEU A 459 32.17 -1.62 -20.46
N LYS A 460 32.29 -1.43 -21.79
CA LYS A 460 31.47 -2.14 -22.78
C LYS A 460 31.75 -3.64 -22.74
N ASP A 461 33.02 -4.02 -22.74
CA ASP A 461 33.44 -5.43 -22.66
C ASP A 461 32.93 -6.09 -21.36
N LEU A 462 32.95 -5.37 -20.22
CA LEU A 462 32.38 -5.86 -18.96
C LEU A 462 30.86 -6.03 -19.05
N ASN A 463 30.14 -5.09 -19.67
CA ASN A 463 28.70 -5.18 -19.81
C ASN A 463 28.30 -6.35 -20.72
N GLU A 464 28.98 -6.52 -21.86
CA GLU A 464 28.79 -7.65 -22.78
C GLU A 464 29.04 -8.99 -22.08
N LYS A 465 30.12 -9.07 -21.28
CA LYS A 465 30.40 -10.25 -20.47
C LYS A 465 29.36 -10.52 -19.41
N VAL A 466 28.68 -9.53 -18.84
CA VAL A 466 27.58 -9.75 -17.88
C VAL A 466 26.31 -10.22 -18.59
N THR A 467 26.09 -9.78 -19.84
CA THR A 467 24.89 -10.12 -20.61
C THR A 467 24.96 -11.47 -21.33
N ASP A 468 26.15 -11.91 -21.74
CA ASP A 468 26.35 -13.19 -22.41
C ASP A 468 26.31 -14.35 -21.41
N LEU A 469 25.28 -15.20 -21.48
CA LEU A 469 25.09 -16.41 -20.66
C LEU A 469 26.15 -17.51 -20.85
N ASN A 470 27.21 -17.24 -21.62
CA ASN A 470 28.26 -18.21 -21.89
C ASN A 470 29.15 -18.36 -20.65
N GLU A 471 28.95 -19.45 -19.92
CA GLU A 471 29.88 -20.00 -18.92
C GLU A 471 31.27 -20.17 -19.56
N GLY A 472 32.10 -19.13 -19.55
CA GLY A 472 33.33 -19.17 -20.34
C GLY A 472 34.42 -18.15 -20.03
N SER A 473 34.25 -17.24 -19.06
CA SER A 473 35.38 -16.40 -18.62
C SER A 473 35.42 -16.21 -17.11
N ASP A 474 36.52 -16.67 -16.51
CA ASP A 474 36.72 -17.03 -15.09
C ASP A 474 36.63 -15.90 -14.03
N LYS A 475 35.92 -14.79 -14.25
CA LYS A 475 36.03 -13.61 -13.35
C LYS A 475 34.76 -12.78 -13.10
N ILE A 476 33.59 -13.13 -13.64
CA ILE A 476 32.35 -12.37 -13.40
C ILE A 476 31.25 -13.31 -12.95
N ASN A 477 30.53 -12.93 -11.90
CA ASN A 477 29.49 -13.75 -11.31
C ASN A 477 28.13 -13.44 -11.94
N TYR A 478 27.69 -14.28 -12.85
CA TYR A 478 26.41 -14.16 -13.56
C TYR A 478 25.17 -14.24 -12.68
N LYS A 479 25.32 -14.72 -11.43
CA LYS A 479 24.18 -14.86 -10.50
C LYS A 479 23.61 -13.53 -10.02
N PHE A 480 24.39 -12.44 -10.08
CA PHE A 480 23.97 -11.09 -9.66
C PHE A 480 23.89 -10.15 -10.86
N LYS A 481 23.17 -10.59 -11.90
CA LYS A 481 23.08 -9.89 -13.18
C LYS A 481 22.59 -8.45 -13.02
N LEU A 482 21.50 -8.23 -12.30
CA LEU A 482 20.88 -6.91 -12.17
C LEU A 482 21.78 -5.95 -11.39
N THR A 483 22.39 -6.42 -10.30
CA THR A 483 23.37 -5.66 -9.53
C THR A 483 24.56 -5.27 -10.40
N ASN A 484 25.09 -6.22 -11.17
CA ASN A 484 26.24 -5.97 -12.04
C ASN A 484 25.92 -4.97 -13.15
N GLU A 485 24.82 -5.15 -13.88
CA GLU A 485 24.35 -4.22 -14.91
C GLU A 485 24.20 -2.80 -14.34
N LYS A 486 23.58 -2.69 -13.16
CA LYS A 486 23.35 -1.38 -12.53
C LYS A 486 24.64 -0.74 -12.02
N LEU A 487 25.56 -1.49 -11.42
CA LEU A 487 26.86 -0.99 -10.99
C LEU A 487 27.69 -0.50 -12.19
N ILE A 488 27.76 -1.27 -13.27
CA ILE A 488 28.46 -0.88 -14.50
C ILE A 488 27.86 0.40 -15.06
N TYR A 489 26.53 0.49 -15.11
CA TYR A 489 25.83 1.70 -15.54
C TYR A 489 26.22 2.92 -14.70
N MET A 490 26.19 2.79 -13.36
CA MET A 490 26.53 3.88 -12.44
C MET A 490 28.00 4.30 -12.55
N ILE A 491 28.93 3.34 -12.68
CA ILE A 491 30.36 3.60 -12.88
C ILE A 491 30.58 4.34 -14.19
N ARG A 492 30.00 3.84 -15.29
CA ARG A 492 30.11 4.45 -16.62
C ARG A 492 29.61 5.89 -16.62
N ARG A 493 28.47 6.13 -15.99
CA ARG A 493 27.91 7.47 -15.85
C ARG A 493 28.83 8.40 -15.07
N PHE A 494 29.40 7.94 -13.96
CA PHE A 494 30.34 8.72 -13.18
C PHE A 494 31.56 9.15 -14.02
N ILE A 495 32.14 8.21 -14.78
CA ILE A 495 33.32 8.47 -15.61
C ILE A 495 33.00 9.47 -16.72
N ARG A 496 31.82 9.39 -17.33
CA ARG A 496 31.40 10.28 -18.43
C ARG A 496 30.99 11.67 -17.95
N ASP A 497 30.19 11.73 -16.88
CA ASP A 497 29.46 12.95 -16.49
C ASP A 497 30.03 13.59 -15.20
N GLY A 498 30.98 12.94 -14.52
CA GLY A 498 31.52 13.37 -13.22
C GLY A 498 30.53 13.25 -12.05
N PHE A 499 29.36 12.64 -12.29
CA PHE A 499 28.30 12.43 -11.31
C PHE A 499 27.54 11.14 -11.63
N THR A 500 27.14 10.41 -10.60
CA THR A 500 26.32 9.22 -10.75
C THR A 500 25.11 9.23 -9.83
N THR A 501 24.06 8.56 -10.28
CA THR A 501 22.82 8.34 -9.54
C THR A 501 22.18 7.06 -10.04
N PHE A 502 21.48 6.36 -9.15
CA PHE A 502 20.69 5.19 -9.50
C PHE A 502 19.51 5.54 -10.44
N TRP A 503 18.94 6.74 -10.28
CA TRP A 503 17.60 7.08 -10.78
C TRP A 503 17.53 7.64 -12.20
N ARG A 504 18.66 7.89 -12.85
CA ARG A 504 18.66 8.53 -14.17
C ARG A 504 19.42 7.69 -15.16
#